data_AF-A0A9Q1H1P3-F1
#
_entry.id   AF-A0A9Q1H1P3-F1
#
_cell.length_a   1.000
_cell.length_b   1.000
_cell.length_c   1.000
_cell.angle_alpha   90.00
_cell.angle_beta   90.00
_cell.angle_gamma   90.00
#
_symmetry.space_group_name_H-M   'P 1'
#
loop_
_entity.id
_entity.type
_entity.pdbx_description
1 polymer ?
#
loop_
_entity_poly.entity_id
_entity_poly.type
_entity_poly.pdbx_seq_one_letter_code
_entity_poly.pdbx_strand_id
1 'polypeptide(L)'
;MKYTISRTVSFGCGLRDAEIGLDTRDISSCEGNCGLDYNSAFTCQCDYFCRDYFNCCVDYVQSCSGTCEGRCGKYTPDFSCQCNMWQCEYFGDCCSDYDQFC
;
A
#
# COMPACT_ATOMS: atom_id res chain seq x y z
N MET A 1 -38.41 5.22 41.78
CA MET A 1 -36.98 5.46 41.54
C MET A 1 -36.41 4.17 40.98
N LYS A 2 -35.90 4.03 39.75
CA LYS A 2 -34.94 4.86 39.03
C LYS A 2 -35.15 4.67 37.51
N TYR A 3 -35.04 5.75 36.74
CA TYR A 3 -34.86 5.73 35.29
C TYR A 3 -33.39 5.37 35.00
N THR A 4 -33.14 4.52 34.00
CA THR A 4 -31.78 4.36 33.45
C THR A 4 -31.79 4.80 31.99
N ILE A 5 -31.07 5.89 31.72
CA ILE A 5 -30.91 6.55 30.44
C ILE A 5 -29.91 5.75 29.60
N SER A 6 -30.30 5.41 28.37
CA SER A 6 -29.39 4.84 27.36
C SER A 6 -28.47 5.95 26.85
N ARG A 7 -27.16 5.84 27.07
CA ARG A 7 -26.15 6.78 26.57
C ARG A 7 -25.43 6.17 25.38
N THR A 8 -25.64 6.74 24.20
CA THR A 8 -24.72 6.66 23.06
C THR A 8 -23.42 7.37 23.43
N VAL A 9 -22.27 6.71 23.21
CA VAL A 9 -20.95 7.31 23.42
C VAL A 9 -20.50 7.93 22.11
N SER A 10 -20.59 9.26 22.02
CA SER A 10 -19.92 10.04 20.98
C SER A 10 -18.49 10.32 21.43
N PHE A 11 -17.51 9.80 20.69
CA PHE A 11 -16.10 10.16 20.90
C PHE A 11 -15.80 11.44 20.12
N GLY A 12 -15.96 12.59 20.79
CA GLY A 12 -15.32 13.84 20.37
C GLY A 12 -13.87 13.82 20.84
N CYS A 13 -12.91 13.92 19.92
CA CYS A 13 -11.50 13.90 20.29
C CYS A 13 -11.05 15.32 20.66
N GLY A 14 -10.68 15.49 21.92
CA GLY A 14 -10.07 16.70 22.46
C GLY A 14 -9.30 16.34 23.72
N LEU A 15 -8.10 15.79 23.57
CA LEU A 15 -7.13 15.66 24.64
C LEU A 15 -5.73 16.01 24.12
N ARG A 16 -4.98 16.60 25.02
CA ARG A 16 -3.72 17.32 24.86
C ARG A 16 -2.76 16.61 25.77
N ASP A 17 -2.01 15.68 25.19
CA ASP A 17 -0.96 14.93 25.85
C ASP A 17 0.23 14.87 24.89
N ALA A 18 1.43 15.03 25.42
CA ALA A 18 2.67 15.05 24.67
C ALA A 18 2.92 13.69 24.00
N GLU A 19 2.61 13.57 22.71
CA GLU A 19 2.82 12.36 21.94
C GLU A 19 4.25 12.31 21.39
N ILE A 20 4.92 11.18 21.61
CA ILE A 20 5.94 10.69 20.68
C ILE A 20 5.24 10.71 19.33
N GLY A 21 5.60 11.66 18.45
CA GLY A 21 4.82 12.04 17.27
C GLY A 21 4.69 10.92 16.25
N LEU A 22 3.80 9.97 16.52
CA LEU A 22 3.34 8.98 15.56
C LEU A 22 2.20 9.65 14.80
N ASP A 23 2.54 10.37 13.73
CA ASP A 23 1.56 10.88 12.77
C ASP A 23 0.66 9.70 12.40
N THR A 24 -0.63 9.79 12.72
CA THR A 24 -1.62 8.72 12.47
C THR A 24 -1.87 8.49 10.97
N ARG A 25 -1.09 9.14 10.12
CA ARG A 25 -1.03 8.98 8.67
C ARG A 25 0.26 8.33 8.19
N ASP A 26 1.25 8.11 9.06
CA ASP A 26 2.50 7.46 8.65
C ASP A 26 2.23 5.98 8.32
N ILE A 27 2.58 5.57 7.10
CA ILE A 27 2.52 4.17 6.70
C ILE A 27 3.88 3.55 6.91
N SER A 28 3.90 2.37 7.54
CA SER A 28 5.12 1.57 7.72
C SER A 28 5.07 0.25 6.93
N SER A 29 3.96 0.00 6.22
CA SER A 29 3.70 -1.23 5.47
C SER A 29 2.82 -0.98 4.25
N CYS A 30 3.09 -1.75 3.19
CA CYS A 30 2.30 -1.76 1.97
C CYS A 30 1.12 -2.74 1.98
N GLU A 31 0.92 -3.50 3.05
CA GLU A 31 -0.26 -4.37 3.18
C GLU A 31 -1.54 -3.53 3.07
N GLY A 32 -2.33 -3.78 2.01
CA GLY A 32 -3.54 -3.00 1.71
C GLY A 32 -3.32 -1.57 1.21
N ASN A 33 -2.06 -1.16 0.98
CA ASN A 33 -1.67 0.20 0.59
C ASN A 33 -0.91 0.26 -0.76
N CYS A 34 -0.86 -0.85 -1.51
CA CYS A 34 -0.22 -0.88 -2.82
C CYS A 34 -0.89 0.10 -3.78
N GLY A 35 -0.09 0.91 -4.48
CA GLY A 35 -0.59 1.87 -5.46
C GLY A 35 -1.14 3.16 -4.86
N LEU A 36 -0.96 3.40 -3.56
CA LEU A 36 -1.23 4.72 -2.98
C LEU A 36 -0.39 5.81 -3.69
N ASP A 37 -0.97 6.99 -3.85
CA ASP A 37 -0.24 8.15 -4.34
C ASP A 37 0.91 8.50 -3.39
N TYR A 38 2.01 9.02 -3.96
CA TYR A 38 3.15 9.51 -3.20
C TYR A 38 2.71 10.53 -2.14
N ASN A 39 3.20 10.38 -0.92
CA ASN A 39 3.00 11.33 0.16
C ASN A 39 4.28 11.53 0.96
N SER A 40 4.84 12.74 0.92
CA SER A 40 6.08 13.08 1.63
C SER A 40 5.97 13.05 3.16
N ALA A 41 4.76 12.93 3.71
CA ALA A 41 4.57 12.73 5.15
C ALA A 41 4.86 11.28 5.58
N PHE A 42 4.80 10.31 4.67
CA PHE A 42 5.06 8.91 4.99
C PHE A 42 6.57 8.63 5.08
N THR A 43 6.95 7.79 6.02
CA THR A 43 8.34 7.33 6.21
C THR A 43 8.83 6.44 5.07
N CYS A 44 7.92 5.77 4.38
CA CYS A 44 8.16 4.99 3.17
C CYS A 44 6.94 5.06 2.24
N GLN A 45 7.11 4.64 0.98
CA GLN A 45 6.07 4.71 -0.04
C GLN A 45 5.64 3.33 -0.53
N CYS A 46 4.41 3.27 -1.05
CA CYS A 46 3.82 2.07 -1.67
C CYS A 46 3.31 2.35 -3.08
N ASP A 47 3.66 3.51 -3.65
CA ASP A 47 3.39 3.84 -5.04
C ASP A 47 4.26 2.98 -5.99
N TYR A 48 3.86 2.88 -7.26
CA TYR A 48 4.56 2.01 -8.22
C TYR A 48 5.94 2.53 -8.68
N PHE A 49 6.29 3.77 -8.32
CA PHE A 49 7.57 4.42 -8.61
C PHE A 49 8.52 4.43 -7.42
N CYS A 50 8.11 3.98 -6.23
CA CYS A 50 8.94 4.02 -5.02
C CYS A 50 10.30 3.33 -5.21
N ARG A 51 10.36 2.33 -6.10
CA ARG A 51 11.59 1.60 -6.46
C ARG A 51 12.59 2.48 -7.21
N ASP A 52 12.09 3.38 -8.05
CA ASP A 52 12.90 4.31 -8.83
C ASP A 52 13.50 5.41 -7.93
N TYR A 53 12.84 5.69 -6.80
CA TYR A 53 13.29 6.66 -5.77
C TYR A 53 13.90 6.02 -4.52
N PHE A 54 14.01 4.69 -4.47
CA PHE A 54 14.55 3.92 -3.35
C PHE A 54 13.90 4.23 -1.99
N ASN A 55 12.60 4.53 -1.98
CA ASN A 55 11.85 4.92 -0.77
C ASN A 55 10.66 3.99 -0.48
N CYS A 56 10.63 2.79 -1.07
CA CYS A 56 9.59 1.80 -0.79
C CYS A 56 9.59 1.34 0.68
N CYS A 57 8.43 0.96 1.20
CA CYS A 57 8.37 0.22 2.45
C CYS A 57 9.05 -1.15 2.34
N VAL A 58 9.55 -1.67 3.47
CA VAL A 58 10.36 -2.90 3.51
C VAL A 58 9.62 -4.12 2.98
N ASP A 59 8.30 -4.13 3.13
CA ASP A 59 7.39 -5.19 2.72
C ASP A 59 6.82 -4.99 1.32
N TYR A 60 7.17 -3.90 0.60
CA TYR A 60 6.60 -3.57 -0.70
C TYR A 60 6.62 -4.73 -1.70
N VAL A 61 7.75 -5.45 -1.78
CA VAL A 61 7.87 -6.62 -2.68
C VAL A 61 6.90 -7.72 -2.28
N GLN A 62 6.77 -8.01 -0.98
CA GLN A 62 5.91 -9.09 -0.51
C GLN A 62 4.43 -8.73 -0.62
N SER A 63 4.09 -7.46 -0.38
CA SER A 63 2.71 -6.97 -0.34
C SER A 63 2.16 -6.63 -1.73
N CYS A 64 3.01 -6.16 -2.65
CA CYS A 64 2.58 -5.61 -3.94
C CYS A 64 3.03 -6.41 -5.17
N SER A 65 3.64 -7.60 -5.02
CA SER A 65 4.13 -8.35 -6.18
C SER A 65 3.08 -9.03 -7.03
N GLY A 66 1.89 -9.28 -6.49
CA GLY A 66 0.89 -10.15 -7.10
C GLY A 66 -0.06 -9.51 -8.12
N THR A 67 0.09 -8.22 -8.43
CA THR A 67 -0.83 -7.49 -9.31
C THR A 67 -0.12 -6.67 -10.39
N CYS A 68 -0.71 -6.60 -11.59
CA CYS A 68 -0.25 -5.71 -12.66
C CYS A 68 -0.84 -4.30 -12.64
N GLU A 69 -1.74 -3.98 -11.70
CA GLU A 69 -2.26 -2.63 -11.54
C GLU A 69 -1.11 -1.61 -11.46
N GLY A 70 -1.12 -0.61 -12.35
CA GLY A 70 -0.09 0.43 -12.41
C GLY A 70 1.35 -0.04 -12.69
N ARG A 71 1.55 -1.29 -13.11
CA ARG A 71 2.88 -1.91 -13.32
C ARG A 71 3.13 -2.41 -14.76
N CYS A 72 2.21 -2.17 -15.67
CA CYS A 72 2.29 -2.62 -17.06
C CYS A 72 3.57 -2.16 -17.77
N GLY A 73 4.17 -3.06 -18.55
CA GLY A 73 5.38 -2.82 -19.32
C GLY A 73 6.69 -2.90 -18.54
N LYS A 74 6.66 -3.12 -17.21
CA LYS A 74 7.86 -3.15 -16.35
C LYS A 74 8.22 -4.58 -15.95
N TYR A 75 9.50 -4.92 -16.09
CA TYR A 75 10.09 -6.15 -15.54
C TYR A 75 10.63 -5.86 -14.14
N THR A 76 10.27 -6.70 -13.17
CA THR A 76 10.70 -6.54 -11.77
C THR A 76 11.20 -7.89 -11.23
N PRO A 77 12.54 -8.12 -11.19
CA PRO A 77 13.11 -9.44 -10.96
C PRO A 77 12.80 -10.05 -9.59
N ASP A 78 12.56 -9.22 -8.57
CA ASP A 78 12.26 -9.69 -7.21
C ASP A 78 10.80 -10.12 -7.01
N PHE A 79 9.97 -9.95 -8.04
CA PHE A 79 8.53 -10.18 -7.94
C PHE A 79 8.18 -11.59 -8.41
N SER A 80 7.20 -12.18 -7.74
CA SER A 80 6.71 -13.54 -8.03
C SER A 80 6.09 -13.69 -9.43
N CYS A 81 5.70 -12.59 -10.06
CA CYS A 81 5.13 -12.54 -11.40
C CYS A 81 5.47 -11.20 -12.08
N GLN A 82 5.39 -11.20 -13.41
CA GLN A 82 5.83 -10.10 -14.25
C GLN A 82 4.65 -9.45 -15.00
N CYS A 83 4.85 -8.20 -15.39
CA CYS A 83 3.89 -7.40 -16.16
C CYS A 83 4.55 -6.75 -17.38
N ASN A 84 5.71 -7.24 -17.79
CA ASN A 84 6.41 -6.78 -18.99
C ASN A 84 5.77 -7.36 -20.25
N MET A 85 5.64 -6.50 -21.26
CA MET A 85 4.83 -6.75 -22.45
C MET A 85 5.41 -7.86 -23.34
N TRP A 86 4.60 -8.86 -23.67
CA TRP A 86 4.99 -10.08 -24.43
C TRP A 86 5.99 -11.01 -23.75
N GLN A 87 6.97 -10.48 -23.01
CA GLN A 87 7.98 -11.33 -22.39
C GLN A 87 7.38 -12.17 -21.26
N CYS A 88 6.46 -11.64 -20.45
CA CYS A 88 5.87 -12.45 -19.39
C CYS A 88 5.09 -13.65 -19.96
N GLU A 89 4.43 -13.48 -21.11
CA GLU A 89 3.70 -14.55 -21.80
C GLU A 89 4.69 -15.59 -22.35
N TYR A 90 5.80 -15.12 -22.92
CA TYR A 90 6.85 -15.98 -23.44
C TYR A 90 7.51 -16.82 -22.35
N PHE A 91 7.78 -16.24 -21.18
CA PHE A 91 8.37 -16.93 -20.03
C PHE A 91 7.34 -17.68 -19.17
N GLY A 92 6.05 -17.45 -19.38
CA GLY A 92 4.97 -18.06 -18.61
C GLY A 92 4.91 -17.58 -17.16
N ASP A 93 5.35 -16.34 -16.90
CA ASP A 93 5.45 -15.76 -15.56
C ASP A 93 4.61 -14.48 -15.38
N CYS A 94 3.61 -14.24 -16.24
CA CYS A 94 2.66 -13.14 -16.07
C CYS A 94 1.89 -13.22 -14.74
N CYS A 95 1.56 -12.07 -14.14
CA CYS A 95 0.61 -12.05 -13.03
C CYS A 95 -0.78 -12.51 -13.48
N SER A 96 -1.56 -13.08 -12.56
CA SER A 96 -2.89 -13.63 -12.86
C SER A 96 -3.89 -12.59 -13.36
N ASP A 97 -3.63 -11.31 -13.10
CA ASP A 97 -4.44 -10.16 -13.48
C ASP A 97 -3.83 -9.36 -14.64
N TYR A 98 -2.82 -9.89 -15.35
CA TYR A 98 -2.17 -9.21 -16.47
C TYR A 98 -3.18 -8.75 -17.55
N ASP A 99 -4.02 -9.66 -18.03
CA ASP A 99 -5.04 -9.37 -19.05
C ASP A 99 -6.11 -8.37 -18.57
N GLN A 100 -6.28 -8.22 -17.25
CA GLN A 100 -7.21 -7.25 -16.68
C GLN A 100 -6.63 -5.83 -16.69
N PHE A 101 -5.31 -5.68 -16.55
CA PHE A 101 -4.67 -4.39 -16.32
C PHE A 101 -3.83 -3.85 -17.49
N CYS A 102 -3.36 -4.66 -18.46
CA CYS A 102 -2.28 -4.25 -19.40
C CYS A 102 -2.58 -4.25 -20.93
#